data_AF-G3MI73-F1
#
_entry.id   AF-G3MI73-F1
#
_cell.length_a   1.000
_cell.length_b   1.000
_cell.length_c   1.000
_cell.angle_alpha   90.00
_cell.angle_beta   90.00
_cell.angle_gamma   90.00
#
_symmetry.space_group_name_H-M   'P 1'
#
loop_
_entity.id
_entity.type
_entity.pdbx_description
1 polymer ?
#
loop_
_entity_poly.entity_id
_entity_poly.type
_entity_poly.pdbx_seq_one_letter_code
_entity_poly.pdbx_strand_id
1 'polypeptide(L)'
;NSCPPGVVCQRLCTQGPTSATGAEPLPPADSAAPTIPPRPPLPLITKRELACPSKFTPNREAWVENLDTIESEKLGLIPLHPKVFGVFPRIDTLHWNVNWQLYYQKVDWTTTQTRAERRGGGRKPWPQKGTGRARHGSIRSPLWKGGGIAHGPRGPRTYYYMLPFFRRVQGLTTALSVKFAQDDLKIVDSLDLPTNDSKYLENLVEERFWGPSVLFVDNTDYVSENIAIICDEVKHFNIMPVYGLNVFSMLKHDTLVLTLSAVEEIENKLLYQMSRTDGWEVAKQKYHRKPYL
;
A
#
# COMPACT_ATOMS: atom_id res chain seq x y z
N ASN A 1 -32.59 -13.17 46.34
CA ASN A 1 -31.73 -11.97 46.16
C ASN A 1 -32.24 -11.13 45.01
N SER A 2 -33.08 -10.18 45.38
CA SER A 2 -33.37 -8.89 44.74
C SER A 2 -33.11 -8.70 43.24
N CYS A 3 -34.19 -8.65 42.45
CA CYS A 3 -34.59 -7.40 41.77
C CYS A 3 -36.00 -7.53 41.15
N PRO A 4 -36.96 -6.65 41.51
CA PRO A 4 -38.13 -6.32 40.70
C PRO A 4 -38.08 -4.81 40.33
N PRO A 5 -39.16 -4.19 39.79
CA PRO A 5 -39.84 -4.44 38.52
C PRO A 5 -40.18 -3.10 37.80
N GLY A 6 -41.01 -3.13 36.74
CA GLY A 6 -41.86 -1.98 36.36
C GLY A 6 -42.04 -1.86 34.86
N VAL A 7 -42.86 -2.67 34.20
CA VAL A 7 -44.34 -2.66 34.14
C VAL A 7 -44.90 -1.43 33.41
N VAL A 8 -45.30 -1.73 32.18
CA VAL A 8 -46.33 -1.04 31.38
C VAL A 8 -47.69 -1.21 32.06
N CYS A 9 -48.49 -0.14 32.20
CA CYS A 9 -49.88 -0.17 31.73
C CYS A 9 -50.57 1.20 31.73
N GLN A 10 -51.45 1.32 30.73
CA GLN A 10 -52.35 2.40 30.35
C GLN A 10 -53.31 2.87 31.47
N ARG A 11 -53.77 4.13 31.40
CA ARG A 11 -55.16 4.47 30.97
C ARG A 11 -55.60 5.92 31.26
N LEU A 12 -56.43 6.41 30.33
CA LEU A 12 -57.63 7.26 30.47
C LEU A 12 -57.55 8.79 30.39
N CYS A 13 -58.25 9.25 29.34
CA CYS A 13 -58.84 10.54 28.99
C CYS A 13 -59.14 11.56 30.11
N THR A 14 -59.06 12.86 29.79
CA THR A 14 -60.22 13.70 29.39
C THR A 14 -59.84 15.19 29.20
N GLN A 15 -60.66 15.86 28.37
CA GLN A 15 -60.96 17.31 28.29
C GLN A 15 -60.20 18.22 27.31
N GLY A 16 -60.94 18.70 26.28
CA GLY A 16 -61.11 20.14 26.07
C GLY A 16 -60.47 20.76 24.81
N PRO A 17 -61.22 21.45 23.92
CA PRO A 17 -60.78 21.87 22.60
C PRO A 17 -60.25 23.32 22.58
N THR A 18 -59.31 23.63 21.69
CA THR A 18 -59.14 25.01 21.18
C THR A 18 -58.61 25.03 19.75
N SER A 19 -59.19 25.98 19.02
CA SER A 19 -59.05 26.40 17.63
C SER A 19 -57.64 26.61 17.07
N ALA A 20 -57.47 26.13 15.84
CA ALA A 20 -56.90 26.82 14.68
C ALA A 20 -55.72 27.80 14.90
N THR A 21 -54.53 27.42 14.44
CA THR A 21 -53.62 28.33 13.72
C THR A 21 -52.76 27.50 12.76
N GLY A 22 -52.56 28.00 11.54
CA GLY A 22 -52.01 27.27 10.40
C GLY A 22 -50.64 26.64 10.66
N ALA A 23 -50.52 25.36 10.30
CA ALA A 23 -49.24 24.70 10.13
C ALA A 23 -48.66 25.16 8.79
N GLU A 24 -47.64 26.00 8.83
CA GLU A 24 -46.72 26.17 7.71
C GLU A 24 -46.04 24.82 7.42
N PRO A 25 -45.96 24.38 6.17
CA PRO A 25 -45.17 23.20 5.84
C PRO A 25 -43.70 23.54 6.06
N LEU A 26 -43.03 22.77 6.92
CA LEU A 26 -41.57 22.75 7.00
C LEU A 26 -41.01 22.58 5.58
N PRO A 27 -40.03 23.39 5.16
CA PRO A 27 -39.42 23.22 3.85
C PRO A 27 -38.81 21.81 3.76
N PRO A 28 -38.84 21.18 2.57
CA PRO A 28 -38.13 19.93 2.37
C PRO A 28 -36.67 20.16 2.73
N ALA A 29 -36.07 19.18 3.41
CA ALA A 29 -34.64 19.15 3.62
C ALA A 29 -33.98 19.09 2.24
N ASP A 30 -33.63 20.26 1.70
CA ASP A 30 -32.76 20.38 0.56
C ASP A 30 -31.53 19.55 0.88
N SER A 31 -31.29 18.54 0.04
CA SER A 31 -30.08 17.75 0.04
C SER A 31 -28.90 18.72 0.03
N ALA A 32 -28.27 18.89 1.20
CA ALA A 32 -27.01 19.60 1.29
C ALA A 32 -26.02 18.79 0.46
N ALA A 33 -25.84 19.18 -0.80
CA ALA A 33 -24.73 18.71 -1.61
C ALA A 33 -23.46 18.86 -0.75
N PRO A 34 -22.57 17.86 -0.69
CA PRO A 34 -21.33 17.98 0.05
C PRO A 34 -20.67 19.27 -0.40
N THR A 35 -20.55 20.21 0.55
CA THR A 35 -20.18 21.58 0.24
C THR A 35 -18.69 21.57 -0.02
N ILE A 36 -18.31 21.39 -1.29
CA ILE A 36 -16.92 21.48 -1.73
C ILE A 36 -16.42 22.85 -1.28
N PRO A 37 -15.27 22.93 -0.56
CA PRO A 37 -14.74 24.21 -0.12
C PRO A 37 -14.56 25.13 -1.34
N PRO A 38 -14.91 26.43 -1.23
CA PRO A 38 -14.79 27.35 -2.35
C PRO A 38 -13.33 27.41 -2.84
N ARG A 39 -13.14 27.14 -4.13
CA ARG A 39 -11.83 26.95 -4.75
C ARG A 39 -11.00 28.24 -4.64
N PRO A 40 -9.71 28.15 -4.25
CA PRO A 40 -8.82 29.30 -4.25
C PRO A 40 -8.66 29.89 -5.67
N PRO A 41 -8.39 31.20 -5.80
CA PRO A 41 -8.23 31.84 -7.09
C PRO A 41 -7.02 31.26 -7.85
N LEU A 42 -7.21 30.99 -9.15
CA LEU A 42 -6.19 30.44 -10.03
C LEU A 42 -5.18 31.52 -10.45
N PRO A 43 -3.89 31.18 -10.63
CA PRO A 43 -3.26 29.88 -10.39
C PRO A 43 -2.92 29.64 -8.91
N LEU A 44 -2.92 28.37 -8.48
CA LEU A 44 -2.37 27.94 -7.20
C LEU A 44 -0.85 28.15 -7.19
N ILE A 45 -0.39 29.29 -6.66
CA ILE A 45 1.03 29.59 -6.46
C ILE A 45 1.43 29.05 -5.08
N THR A 46 1.94 27.81 -5.04
CA THR A 46 2.51 27.25 -3.80
C THR A 46 3.89 27.87 -3.54
N LYS A 47 4.00 28.72 -2.51
CA LYS A 47 5.29 29.22 -2.01
C LYS A 47 5.99 28.13 -1.21
N ARG A 48 6.50 27.10 -1.89
CA ARG A 48 7.18 25.98 -1.25
C ARG A 48 8.67 26.27 -1.09
N GLU A 49 9.18 26.20 0.14
CA GLU A 49 10.61 26.21 0.41
C GLU A 49 11.12 24.77 0.45
N LEU A 50 11.93 24.38 -0.54
CA LEU A 50 12.52 23.04 -0.59
C LEU A 50 13.66 22.91 0.44
N ALA A 51 13.63 21.85 1.24
CA ALA A 51 14.72 21.54 2.14
C ALA A 51 15.99 21.16 1.35
N CYS A 52 17.11 21.82 1.63
CA CYS A 52 18.43 21.53 1.04
C CYS A 52 18.48 21.54 -0.51
N PRO A 53 18.15 22.67 -1.18
CA PRO A 53 18.14 22.72 -2.64
C PRO A 53 19.52 22.41 -3.23
N SER A 54 19.55 21.67 -4.33
CA SER A 54 20.81 21.40 -5.04
C SER A 54 21.31 22.65 -5.75
N LYS A 55 22.59 22.98 -5.54
CA LYS A 55 23.23 24.14 -6.19
C LYS A 55 23.35 24.02 -7.71
N PHE A 56 23.49 22.79 -8.22
CA PHE A 56 23.84 22.52 -9.62
C PHE A 56 22.69 21.98 -10.46
N THR A 57 21.75 21.25 -9.84
CA THR A 57 20.61 20.67 -10.53
C THR A 57 19.40 21.57 -10.32
N PRO A 58 18.72 22.03 -11.38
CA PRO A 58 17.49 22.77 -11.23
C PRO A 58 16.39 21.86 -10.65
N ASN A 59 15.39 22.49 -10.02
CA ASN A 59 14.21 21.76 -9.55
C ASN A 59 13.41 21.24 -10.75
N ARG A 60 12.69 20.13 -10.53
CA ARG A 60 11.69 19.67 -11.50
C ARG A 60 10.40 20.41 -11.25
N GLU A 61 9.56 20.55 -12.24
CA GLU A 61 8.25 21.18 -12.10
C GLU A 61 7.19 20.17 -12.56
N ALA A 62 6.07 20.15 -11.86
CA ALA A 62 4.93 19.30 -12.17
C ALA A 62 3.64 20.13 -12.09
N TRP A 63 2.67 19.76 -12.92
CA TRP A 63 1.33 20.36 -12.88
C TRP A 63 0.57 19.85 -11.67
N VAL A 64 -0.18 20.75 -11.04
CA VAL A 64 -1.21 20.40 -10.07
C VAL A 64 -2.54 20.32 -10.80
N GLU A 65 -3.18 19.16 -10.74
CA GLU A 65 -4.46 18.86 -11.36
C GLU A 65 -5.57 18.83 -10.30
N ASN A 66 -6.82 18.93 -10.73
CA ASN A 66 -8.01 18.81 -9.89
C ASN A 66 -8.65 17.43 -10.01
N LEU A 67 -9.51 17.04 -9.08
CA LEU A 67 -10.36 15.84 -9.19
C LEU A 67 -11.87 16.14 -9.22
N ASP A 68 -12.26 17.42 -9.11
CA ASP A 68 -13.66 17.85 -9.05
C ASP A 68 -14.39 17.79 -10.41
N THR A 69 -13.66 17.97 -11.50
CA THR A 69 -14.18 17.95 -12.88
C THR A 69 -13.57 16.81 -13.67
N ILE A 70 -14.31 16.27 -14.65
CA ILE A 70 -13.81 15.20 -15.52
C ILE A 70 -12.66 15.74 -16.39
N GLU A 71 -12.89 16.91 -17.01
CA GLU A 71 -11.86 17.65 -17.74
C GLU A 71 -10.70 18.04 -16.82
N SER A 72 -9.48 17.92 -17.35
CA SER A 72 -8.26 18.25 -16.61
C SER A 72 -8.04 19.76 -16.56
N GLU A 73 -8.15 20.35 -15.38
CA GLU A 73 -7.79 21.75 -15.18
C GLU A 73 -6.42 21.86 -14.50
N LYS A 74 -5.54 22.67 -15.10
CA LYS A 74 -4.21 22.93 -14.56
C LYS A 74 -4.30 24.03 -13.52
N LEU A 75 -4.36 23.65 -12.26
CA LEU A 75 -4.48 24.55 -11.12
C LEU A 75 -3.24 25.43 -10.94
N GLY A 76 -2.07 24.83 -11.07
CA GLY A 76 -0.81 25.49 -10.79
C GLY A 76 0.40 24.63 -11.14
N LEU A 77 1.58 25.15 -10.84
CA LEU A 77 2.86 24.47 -11.00
C LEU A 77 3.52 24.33 -9.63
N ILE A 78 4.03 23.14 -9.33
CA ILE A 78 4.76 22.87 -8.09
C ILE A 78 6.22 22.50 -8.39
N PRO A 79 7.20 23.13 -7.71
CA PRO A 79 8.59 22.69 -7.77
C PRO A 79 8.79 21.42 -6.94
N LEU A 80 9.45 20.44 -7.54
CA LEU A 80 9.84 19.14 -6.98
C LEU A 80 11.36 19.05 -6.78
N HIS A 81 11.76 18.41 -5.68
CA HIS A 81 13.16 18.28 -5.33
C HIS A 81 13.90 17.30 -6.27
N PRO A 82 15.02 17.72 -6.91
CA PRO A 82 15.68 16.92 -7.95
C PRO A 82 16.36 15.65 -7.42
N LYS A 83 16.77 15.59 -6.14
CA LYS A 83 17.28 14.34 -5.52
C LYS A 83 16.22 13.27 -5.27
N VAL A 84 14.93 13.60 -5.37
CA VAL A 84 13.84 12.63 -5.16
C VAL A 84 13.21 12.24 -6.50
N PHE A 85 12.86 13.23 -7.32
CA PHE A 85 12.16 13.05 -8.59
C PHE A 85 13.06 13.15 -9.83
N GLY A 86 14.34 13.49 -9.66
CA GLY A 86 15.31 13.67 -10.75
C GLY A 86 16.54 12.76 -10.63
N VAL A 87 16.44 11.64 -9.92
CA VAL A 87 17.53 10.66 -9.80
C VAL A 87 17.66 9.86 -11.08
N PHE A 88 18.89 9.51 -11.45
CA PHE A 88 19.14 8.63 -12.59
C PHE A 88 18.42 7.28 -12.42
N PRO A 89 17.62 6.83 -13.40
CA PRO A 89 16.80 5.62 -13.27
C PRO A 89 17.66 4.36 -13.27
N ARG A 90 17.77 3.71 -12.10
CA ARG A 90 18.54 2.48 -11.90
C ARG A 90 17.65 1.23 -11.76
N ILE A 91 17.53 0.48 -12.84
CA ILE A 91 16.65 -0.70 -12.95
C ILE A 91 17.08 -1.83 -11.99
N ASP A 92 18.38 -1.99 -11.76
CA ASP A 92 18.94 -2.98 -10.82
C ASP A 92 18.40 -2.83 -9.39
N THR A 93 18.26 -1.58 -8.95
CA THR A 93 17.80 -1.22 -7.61
C THR A 93 16.32 -1.45 -7.46
N LEU A 94 15.53 -1.16 -8.50
CA LEU A 94 14.12 -1.49 -8.57
C LEU A 94 13.92 -3.01 -8.45
N HIS A 95 14.64 -3.77 -9.28
CA HIS A 95 14.61 -5.23 -9.27
C HIS A 95 14.96 -5.82 -7.89
N TRP A 96 16.01 -5.32 -7.24
CA TRP A 96 16.35 -5.78 -5.88
C TRP A 96 15.26 -5.47 -4.85
N ASN A 97 14.64 -4.29 -4.91
CA ASN A 97 13.57 -3.92 -3.99
C ASN A 97 12.32 -4.77 -4.19
N VAL A 98 11.91 -4.99 -5.44
CA VAL A 98 10.76 -5.84 -5.79
C VAL A 98 10.99 -7.27 -5.31
N ASN A 99 12.15 -7.85 -5.64
CA ASN A 99 12.47 -9.20 -5.18
C ASN A 99 12.51 -9.29 -3.66
N TRP A 100 13.12 -8.30 -3.00
CA TRP A 100 13.13 -8.24 -1.54
C TRP A 100 11.70 -8.24 -0.97
N GLN A 101 10.80 -7.41 -1.50
CA GLN A 101 9.39 -7.33 -1.11
C GLN A 101 8.63 -8.65 -1.36
N LEU A 102 8.92 -9.36 -2.44
CA LEU A 102 8.28 -10.66 -2.73
C LEU A 102 8.79 -11.78 -1.81
N TYR A 103 10.10 -11.82 -1.54
CA TYR A 103 10.71 -12.92 -0.79
C TYR A 103 10.64 -12.76 0.73
N TYR A 104 10.70 -11.54 1.28
CA TYR A 104 10.76 -11.36 2.74
C TYR A 104 9.50 -11.88 3.46
N GLN A 105 8.35 -11.82 2.78
CA GLN A 105 7.05 -12.29 3.28
C GLN A 105 6.78 -13.79 2.99
N LYS A 106 7.62 -14.44 2.17
CA LYS A 106 7.36 -15.79 1.66
C LYS A 106 7.82 -16.86 2.63
N VAL A 107 6.90 -17.78 2.95
CA VAL A 107 7.15 -18.99 3.72
C VAL A 107 6.65 -20.20 2.93
N ASP A 108 7.57 -21.11 2.57
CA ASP A 108 7.22 -22.34 1.88
C ASP A 108 6.94 -23.45 2.89
N TRP A 109 5.69 -23.90 2.96
CA TRP A 109 5.23 -25.00 3.84
C TRP A 109 5.39 -26.40 3.21
N THR A 110 5.99 -26.48 2.03
CA THR A 110 6.13 -27.75 1.32
C THR A 110 7.11 -28.65 2.06
N THR A 111 6.64 -29.85 2.41
CA THR A 111 7.46 -30.83 3.12
C THR A 111 7.31 -32.20 2.47
N THR A 112 8.42 -32.92 2.43
CA THR A 112 8.45 -34.31 1.97
C THR A 112 9.01 -35.21 3.05
N GLN A 113 8.41 -36.40 3.16
CA GLN A 113 8.85 -37.41 4.11
C GLN A 113 10.13 -38.06 3.59
N THR A 114 11.19 -37.95 4.37
CA THR A 114 12.44 -38.68 4.15
C THR A 114 12.23 -40.17 4.42
N ARG A 115 13.19 -41.00 4.01
CA ARG A 115 13.14 -42.46 4.28
C ARG A 115 13.05 -42.81 5.77
N ALA A 116 13.47 -41.92 6.66
CA ALA A 116 13.46 -42.10 8.11
C ALA A 116 12.09 -41.73 8.73
N GLU A 117 11.38 -40.79 8.12
CA GLU A 117 10.06 -40.32 8.58
C GLU A 117 8.92 -41.20 8.06
N ARG A 118 9.15 -41.95 6.96
CA ARG A 118 8.20 -42.93 6.43
C ARG A 118 8.00 -44.09 7.41
N ARG A 119 6.75 -44.39 7.79
CA ARG A 119 6.38 -45.47 8.72
C ARG A 119 6.96 -46.85 8.33
N GLY A 120 7.66 -47.53 9.23
CA GLY A 120 8.16 -48.90 9.04
C GLY A 120 9.55 -48.97 8.38
N GLY A 121 9.92 -50.14 7.83
CA GLY A 121 11.22 -50.30 7.16
C GLY A 121 12.43 -50.54 8.06
N GLY A 122 12.21 -50.96 9.31
CA GLY A 122 13.28 -51.34 10.25
C GLY A 122 13.86 -52.75 10.05
N ARG A 123 13.12 -53.66 9.40
CA ARG A 123 13.61 -55.02 9.07
C ARG A 123 14.24 -55.06 7.69
N LYS A 124 15.40 -55.70 7.59
CA LYS A 124 16.06 -55.97 6.30
C LYS A 124 15.20 -56.92 5.44
N PRO A 125 14.94 -56.63 4.16
CA PRO A 125 14.05 -57.44 3.32
C PRO A 125 14.51 -58.89 3.12
N TRP A 126 15.81 -59.10 2.94
CA TRP A 126 16.44 -60.42 2.77
C TRP A 126 17.92 -60.40 3.21
N PRO A 127 18.56 -61.56 3.47
CA PRO A 127 19.98 -61.61 3.82
C PRO A 127 20.89 -61.01 2.74
N GLN A 128 22.09 -60.58 3.13
CA GLN A 128 23.03 -59.85 2.26
C GLN A 128 23.49 -60.68 1.04
N LYS A 129 23.50 -62.01 1.18
CA LYS A 129 23.96 -62.98 0.18
C LYS A 129 23.00 -64.19 0.18
N GLY A 130 23.02 -64.97 -0.90
CA GLY A 130 22.27 -66.23 -1.03
C GLY A 130 20.98 -66.16 -1.87
N THR A 131 20.38 -64.99 -2.04
CA THR A 131 19.08 -64.85 -2.76
C THR A 131 19.19 -64.51 -4.25
N GLY A 132 20.39 -64.17 -4.76
CA GLY A 132 20.58 -63.75 -6.15
C GLY A 132 19.97 -62.39 -6.54
N ARG A 133 19.32 -61.68 -5.61
CA ARG A 133 18.68 -60.37 -5.84
C ARG A 133 19.64 -59.21 -5.51
N ALA A 134 19.30 -58.00 -5.97
CA ALA A 134 19.96 -56.77 -5.57
C ALA A 134 19.97 -56.59 -4.04
N ARG A 135 21.02 -55.97 -3.49
CA ARG A 135 21.19 -55.80 -2.05
C ARG A 135 20.40 -54.58 -1.55
N HIS A 136 19.48 -54.79 -0.62
CA HIS A 136 18.73 -53.70 0.02
C HIS A 136 18.81 -53.76 1.54
N GLY A 137 18.91 -52.58 2.16
CA GLY A 137 18.91 -52.42 3.62
C GLY A 137 17.51 -52.20 4.22
N SER A 138 16.62 -51.54 3.48
CA SER A 138 15.26 -51.20 3.93
C SER A 138 14.33 -51.05 2.75
N ILE A 139 13.05 -51.42 2.91
CA ILE A 139 11.99 -51.20 1.92
C ILE A 139 11.62 -49.71 1.76
N ARG A 140 12.05 -48.82 2.67
CA ARG A 140 11.73 -47.38 2.63
C ARG A 140 12.77 -46.53 1.90
N SER A 141 13.79 -47.16 1.31
CA SER A 141 14.78 -46.42 0.52
C SER A 141 14.13 -45.74 -0.70
N PRO A 142 14.67 -44.61 -1.18
CA PRO A 142 14.12 -43.87 -2.33
C PRO A 142 14.01 -44.68 -3.63
N LEU A 143 14.81 -45.75 -3.75
CA LEU A 143 14.79 -46.68 -4.88
C LEU A 143 13.49 -47.51 -4.95
N TRP A 144 12.80 -47.67 -3.82
CA TRP A 144 11.59 -48.48 -3.72
C TRP A 144 10.33 -47.65 -3.97
N LYS A 145 9.33 -48.24 -4.62
CA LYS A 145 7.99 -47.66 -4.73
C LYS A 145 7.39 -47.47 -3.34
N GLY A 146 6.97 -46.25 -3.00
CA GLY A 146 6.48 -45.90 -1.66
C GLY A 146 7.58 -45.70 -0.61
N GLY A 147 8.84 -45.59 -1.06
CA GLY A 147 9.97 -45.12 -0.26
C GLY A 147 9.89 -43.64 0.11
N GLY A 148 10.87 -43.17 0.89
CA GLY A 148 11.04 -41.75 1.16
C GLY A 148 11.71 -41.01 0.00
N ILE A 149 11.52 -39.69 -0.06
CA ILE A 149 12.16 -38.84 -1.07
C ILE A 149 13.58 -38.48 -0.60
N ALA A 150 14.57 -38.57 -1.49
CA ALA A 150 15.98 -38.30 -1.17
C ALA A 150 16.26 -36.79 -1.04
N HIS A 151 16.00 -36.04 -2.12
CA HIS A 151 16.17 -34.59 -2.18
C HIS A 151 14.83 -33.94 -2.48
N GLY A 152 14.03 -33.77 -1.43
CA GLY A 152 12.76 -33.05 -1.51
C GLY A 152 12.77 -31.82 -0.61
N PRO A 153 11.76 -30.95 -0.73
CA PRO A 153 11.62 -29.79 0.15
C PRO A 153 11.50 -30.26 1.61
N ARG A 154 12.21 -29.54 2.48
CA ARG A 154 12.33 -29.84 3.92
C ARG A 154 11.77 -28.68 4.73
N GLY A 155 10.70 -28.99 5.47
CA GLY A 155 10.13 -28.12 6.51
C GLY A 155 9.66 -26.76 6.03
N PRO A 156 9.08 -25.94 6.93
CA PRO A 156 8.81 -24.55 6.59
C PRO A 156 10.14 -23.85 6.26
N ARG A 157 10.33 -23.49 4.99
CA ARG A 157 11.50 -22.72 4.55
C ARG A 157 11.12 -21.26 4.43
N THR A 158 11.83 -20.41 5.16
CA THR A 158 11.70 -18.96 5.04
C THR A 158 12.70 -18.41 4.02
N TYR A 159 12.28 -17.41 3.25
CA TYR A 159 13.15 -16.66 2.33
C TYR A 159 13.48 -15.26 2.85
N TYR A 160 13.37 -15.08 4.16
CA TYR A 160 13.53 -13.79 4.79
C TYR A 160 14.99 -13.31 4.70
N TYR A 161 15.16 -12.11 4.15
CA TYR A 161 16.37 -11.33 4.25
C TYR A 161 16.02 -9.84 4.29
N MET A 162 16.89 -9.03 4.89
CA MET A 162 16.70 -7.58 4.98
C MET A 162 17.62 -6.86 4.00
N LEU A 163 17.03 -6.10 3.08
CA LEU A 163 17.78 -5.24 2.17
C LEU A 163 18.36 -4.03 2.94
N PRO A 164 19.62 -3.62 2.69
CA PRO A 164 20.21 -2.43 3.31
C PRO A 164 19.30 -1.21 3.16
N PHE A 165 19.18 -0.44 4.24
CA PHE A 165 18.23 0.68 4.32
C PHE A 165 18.37 1.67 3.16
N PHE A 166 19.59 2.11 2.86
CA PHE A 166 19.83 3.05 1.76
C PHE A 166 19.53 2.47 0.37
N ARG A 167 19.62 1.15 0.17
CA ARG A 167 19.15 0.52 -1.08
C ARG A 167 17.63 0.55 -1.21
N ARG A 168 16.90 0.51 -0.09
CA ARG A 168 15.44 0.67 -0.06
C ARG A 168 15.02 2.10 -0.39
N VAL A 169 15.65 3.07 0.27
CA VAL A 169 15.46 4.52 -0.02
C VAL A 169 15.77 4.83 -1.49
N GLN A 170 16.86 4.26 -2.00
CA GLN A 170 17.23 4.46 -3.40
C GLN A 170 16.25 3.81 -4.37
N GLY A 171 15.64 2.67 -4.01
CA GLY A 171 14.57 2.06 -4.80
C GLY A 171 13.35 2.96 -4.93
N LEU A 172 12.89 3.54 -3.82
CA LEU A 172 11.74 4.46 -3.81
C LEU A 172 11.99 5.71 -4.65
N THR A 173 13.13 6.37 -4.45
CA THR A 173 13.49 7.59 -5.21
C THR A 173 13.67 7.30 -6.70
N THR A 174 14.26 6.15 -7.04
CA THR A 174 14.36 5.71 -8.43
C THR A 174 12.98 5.47 -9.04
N ALA A 175 12.07 4.82 -8.30
CA ALA A 175 10.71 4.54 -8.78
C ALA A 175 9.92 5.84 -9.03
N LEU A 176 10.02 6.81 -8.12
CA LEU A 176 9.38 8.12 -8.25
C LEU A 176 9.95 8.90 -9.44
N SER A 177 11.28 8.88 -9.62
CA SER A 177 11.93 9.52 -10.75
C SER A 177 11.54 8.88 -12.10
N VAL A 178 11.37 7.55 -12.13
CA VAL A 178 10.91 6.84 -13.34
C VAL A 178 9.46 7.21 -13.67
N LYS A 179 8.55 7.18 -12.69
CA LYS A 179 7.15 7.58 -12.90
C LYS A 179 7.02 9.03 -13.36
N PHE A 180 7.83 9.92 -12.79
CA PHE A 180 7.87 11.30 -13.24
C PHE A 180 8.42 11.44 -14.68
N ALA A 181 9.50 10.74 -15.01
CA ALA A 181 10.10 10.79 -16.35
C ALA A 181 9.24 10.15 -17.45
N GLN A 182 8.30 9.28 -17.09
CA GLN A 182 7.34 8.64 -18.00
C GLN A 182 6.02 9.41 -18.13
N ASP A 183 5.89 10.57 -17.47
CA ASP A 183 4.63 11.34 -17.36
C ASP A 183 3.47 10.60 -16.66
N ASP A 184 3.78 9.50 -15.96
CA ASP A 184 2.83 8.66 -15.21
C ASP A 184 2.53 9.19 -13.80
N LEU A 185 3.35 10.12 -13.31
CA LEU A 185 3.16 10.76 -12.01
C LEU A 185 2.26 11.99 -12.18
N LYS A 186 1.10 11.98 -11.52
CA LYS A 186 0.18 13.12 -11.46
C LYS A 186 0.12 13.66 -10.04
N ILE A 187 0.06 14.99 -9.91
CA ILE A 187 -0.06 15.66 -8.62
C ILE A 187 -1.41 16.34 -8.58
N VAL A 188 -2.13 16.12 -7.49
CA VAL A 188 -3.48 16.64 -7.27
C VAL A 188 -3.49 17.48 -5.99
N ASP A 189 -4.36 18.47 -5.93
CA ASP A 189 -4.59 19.28 -4.72
C ASP A 189 -5.16 18.43 -3.57
N SER A 190 -6.40 17.93 -3.72
CA SER A 190 -7.07 17.03 -2.78
C SER A 190 -7.72 15.82 -3.47
N LEU A 191 -7.98 14.75 -2.71
CA LEU A 191 -8.69 13.55 -3.18
C LEU A 191 -10.21 13.62 -2.96
N ASP A 192 -10.78 14.82 -2.97
CA ASP A 192 -12.21 15.00 -2.82
C ASP A 192 -12.89 14.83 -4.18
N LEU A 193 -13.94 14.02 -4.21
CA LEU A 193 -14.74 13.78 -5.42
C LEU A 193 -16.16 14.33 -5.18
N PRO A 194 -16.83 14.87 -6.22
CA PRO A 194 -18.18 15.41 -6.07
C PRO A 194 -19.25 14.32 -5.91
N THR A 195 -18.96 13.08 -6.31
CA THR A 195 -19.94 11.98 -6.39
C THR A 195 -19.29 10.66 -5.98
N ASN A 196 -20.11 9.71 -5.52
CA ASN A 196 -19.67 8.39 -5.04
C ASN A 196 -19.76 7.31 -6.14
N ASP A 197 -20.04 7.72 -7.38
CA ASP A 197 -20.27 6.82 -8.49
C ASP A 197 -18.92 6.40 -9.11
N SER A 198 -18.66 5.09 -9.20
CA SER A 198 -17.44 4.54 -9.80
C SER A 198 -17.24 4.97 -11.26
N LYS A 199 -18.33 5.05 -12.03
CA LYS A 199 -18.33 5.52 -13.42
C LYS A 199 -17.76 6.93 -13.58
N TYR A 200 -17.95 7.80 -12.59
CA TYR A 200 -17.39 9.15 -12.65
C TYR A 200 -15.86 9.10 -12.69
N LEU A 201 -15.26 8.28 -11.83
CA LEU A 201 -13.80 8.14 -11.76
C LEU A 201 -13.24 7.37 -12.97
N GLU A 202 -13.95 6.36 -13.46
CA GLU A 202 -13.59 5.67 -14.72
C GLU A 202 -13.56 6.64 -15.91
N ASN A 203 -14.63 7.44 -16.08
CA ASN A 203 -14.68 8.45 -17.14
C ASN A 203 -13.56 9.49 -17.01
N LEU A 204 -13.27 9.94 -15.77
CA LEU A 204 -12.17 10.88 -15.51
C LEU A 204 -10.81 10.30 -15.91
N VAL A 205 -10.55 9.03 -15.56
CA VAL A 205 -9.32 8.32 -15.90
C VAL A 205 -9.17 8.12 -17.41
N GLU A 206 -10.28 7.80 -18.10
CA GLU A 206 -10.32 7.65 -19.56
C GLU A 206 -10.07 8.97 -20.29
N GLU A 207 -10.75 10.06 -19.90
CA GLU A 207 -10.59 11.37 -20.53
C GLU A 207 -9.17 11.94 -20.35
N ARG A 208 -8.54 11.67 -19.21
CA ARG A 208 -7.19 12.17 -18.89
C ARG A 208 -6.07 11.22 -19.31
N PHE A 209 -6.42 10.07 -19.87
CA PHE A 209 -5.48 9.03 -20.30
C PHE A 209 -4.53 8.55 -19.20
N TRP A 210 -5.05 8.33 -17.99
CA TRP A 210 -4.25 7.84 -16.85
C TRP A 210 -3.97 6.32 -16.89
N GLY A 211 -4.31 5.66 -18.01
CA GLY A 211 -4.13 4.22 -18.17
C GLY A 211 -5.13 3.38 -17.36
N PRO A 212 -5.00 2.04 -17.42
CA PRO A 212 -6.00 1.13 -16.85
C PRO A 212 -5.88 0.94 -15.34
N SER A 213 -4.81 1.43 -14.69
CA SER A 213 -4.61 1.23 -13.25
C SER A 213 -3.97 2.44 -12.59
N VAL A 214 -4.56 2.87 -11.47
CA VAL A 214 -4.20 4.11 -10.79
C VAL A 214 -3.98 3.83 -9.30
N LEU A 215 -2.88 4.39 -8.76
CA LEU A 215 -2.61 4.41 -7.33
C LEU A 215 -2.75 5.82 -6.78
N PHE A 216 -3.75 6.03 -5.92
CA PHE A 216 -3.91 7.26 -5.15
C PHE A 216 -3.12 7.18 -3.85
N VAL A 217 -2.35 8.22 -3.56
CA VAL A 217 -1.58 8.32 -2.32
C VAL A 217 -1.90 9.61 -1.60
N ASP A 218 -2.27 9.46 -0.33
CA ASP A 218 -2.52 10.58 0.56
C ASP A 218 -1.65 10.51 1.82
N ASN A 219 -1.46 11.65 2.47
CA ASN A 219 -0.74 11.74 3.72
C ASN A 219 -1.54 11.11 4.88
N THR A 220 -2.80 11.53 5.01
CA THR A 220 -3.65 11.17 6.14
C THR A 220 -4.24 9.78 6.03
N ASP A 221 -4.50 9.14 7.18
CA ASP A 221 -5.29 7.91 7.25
C ASP A 221 -6.77 8.15 6.96
N TYR A 222 -7.22 9.38 7.15
CA TYR A 222 -8.57 9.82 6.85
C TYR A 222 -8.66 10.17 5.36
N VAL A 223 -9.34 9.30 4.61
CA VAL A 223 -9.63 9.47 3.19
C VAL A 223 -11.09 9.94 3.04
N SER A 224 -11.39 10.71 1.99
CA SER A 224 -12.77 11.11 1.69
C SER A 224 -13.65 9.87 1.47
N GLU A 225 -14.89 9.90 1.95
CA GLU A 225 -15.80 8.75 1.87
C GLU A 225 -16.06 8.34 0.42
N ASN A 226 -16.18 9.33 -0.45
CA ASN A 226 -16.54 9.18 -1.86
C ASN A 226 -15.50 8.33 -2.61
N ILE A 227 -14.22 8.67 -2.49
CA ILE A 227 -13.15 7.93 -3.17
C ILE A 227 -12.92 6.54 -2.54
N ALA A 228 -13.12 6.41 -1.22
CA ALA A 228 -12.97 5.13 -0.53
C ALA A 228 -13.99 4.09 -1.00
N ILE A 229 -15.27 4.50 -1.14
CA ILE A 229 -16.33 3.63 -1.67
C ILE A 229 -16.01 3.19 -3.11
N ILE A 230 -15.57 4.14 -3.96
CA ILE A 230 -15.24 3.85 -5.36
C ILE A 230 -14.07 2.87 -5.48
N CYS A 231 -13.02 3.03 -4.69
CA CYS A 231 -11.84 2.15 -4.76
C CYS A 231 -12.10 0.76 -4.18
N ASP A 232 -13.07 0.59 -3.27
CA ASP A 232 -13.49 -0.73 -2.80
C ASP A 232 -14.30 -1.48 -3.89
N GLU A 233 -15.13 -0.75 -4.65
CA GLU A 233 -15.85 -1.31 -5.80
C GLU A 233 -14.88 -1.68 -6.95
N VAL A 234 -13.97 -0.77 -7.29
CA VAL A 234 -13.11 -0.88 -8.48
C VAL A 234 -11.68 -1.28 -8.14
N LYS A 235 -11.36 -2.57 -8.32
CA LYS A 235 -10.08 -3.19 -7.89
C LYS A 235 -8.80 -2.68 -8.56
N HIS A 236 -8.91 -2.00 -9.70
CA HIS A 236 -7.75 -1.46 -10.41
C HIS A 236 -7.40 -0.02 -9.97
N PHE A 237 -8.25 0.59 -9.14
CA PHE A 237 -7.98 1.82 -8.41
C PHE A 237 -7.70 1.46 -6.96
N ASN A 238 -6.52 1.85 -6.45
CA ASN A 238 -6.15 1.60 -5.07
C ASN A 238 -5.78 2.90 -4.39
N ILE A 239 -6.07 2.97 -3.09
CA ILE A 239 -5.65 4.08 -2.22
C ILE A 239 -4.63 3.54 -1.24
N MET A 240 -3.57 4.30 -0.99
CA MET A 240 -2.58 4.00 0.03
C MET A 240 -2.15 5.26 0.78
N PRO A 241 -1.89 5.18 2.09
CA PRO A 241 -1.25 6.27 2.80
C PRO A 241 0.26 6.35 2.46
N VAL A 242 0.88 7.52 2.63
CA VAL A 242 2.29 7.78 2.32
C VAL A 242 3.24 6.79 3.01
N TYR A 243 3.00 6.44 4.27
CA TYR A 243 3.87 5.51 5.01
C TYR A 243 3.81 4.08 4.46
N GLY A 244 2.75 3.72 3.74
CA GLY A 244 2.60 2.42 3.07
C GLY A 244 3.28 2.36 1.71
N LEU A 245 3.72 3.51 1.16
CA LEU A 245 4.24 3.62 -0.20
C LEU A 245 5.41 2.67 -0.43
N ASN A 246 5.33 1.89 -1.50
CA ASN A 246 6.25 0.80 -1.76
C ASN A 246 6.55 0.67 -3.26
N VAL A 247 7.75 0.18 -3.60
CA VAL A 247 8.21 0.06 -4.99
C VAL A 247 7.34 -0.90 -5.81
N PHE A 248 6.89 -2.01 -5.22
CA PHE A 248 6.05 -3.00 -5.91
C PHE A 248 4.71 -2.44 -6.39
N SER A 249 3.96 -1.76 -5.51
CA SER A 249 2.69 -1.11 -5.82
C SER A 249 2.86 -0.02 -6.86
N MET A 250 3.93 0.78 -6.77
CA MET A 250 4.23 1.82 -7.77
C MET A 250 4.49 1.23 -9.16
N LEU A 251 5.13 0.06 -9.26
CA LEU A 251 5.39 -0.60 -10.54
C LEU A 251 4.20 -1.42 -11.04
N LYS A 252 3.34 -1.89 -10.13
CA LYS A 252 2.11 -2.62 -10.47
C LYS A 252 1.08 -1.71 -11.13
N HIS A 253 1.05 -0.43 -10.73
CA HIS A 253 0.13 0.56 -11.26
C HIS A 253 0.78 1.40 -12.35
N ASP A 254 0.00 1.76 -13.37
CA ASP A 254 0.49 2.53 -14.50
C ASP A 254 0.64 3.99 -14.12
N THR A 255 -0.37 4.58 -13.47
CA THR A 255 -0.27 5.95 -12.97
C THR A 255 -0.25 6.03 -11.46
N LEU A 256 0.45 7.04 -10.97
CA LEU A 256 0.62 7.34 -9.56
C LEU A 256 0.14 8.76 -9.31
N VAL A 257 -0.90 8.89 -8.50
CA VAL A 257 -1.51 10.16 -8.13
C VAL A 257 -1.11 10.50 -6.70
N LEU A 258 -0.43 11.64 -6.50
CA LEU A 258 -0.04 12.15 -5.18
C LEU A 258 -0.82 13.41 -4.82
N THR A 259 -1.28 13.53 -3.58
CA THR A 259 -1.72 14.83 -3.05
C THR A 259 -0.54 15.77 -2.81
N LEU A 260 -0.78 17.08 -2.81
CA LEU A 260 0.25 18.07 -2.46
C LEU A 260 0.89 17.76 -1.10
N SER A 261 0.06 17.46 -0.10
CA SER A 261 0.48 17.04 1.24
C SER A 261 1.36 15.78 1.20
N ALA A 262 0.99 14.78 0.39
CA ALA A 262 1.78 13.56 0.24
C ALA A 262 3.17 13.82 -0.37
N VAL A 263 3.26 14.70 -1.38
CA VAL A 263 4.55 15.08 -1.99
C VAL A 263 5.46 15.74 -0.97
N GLU A 264 4.94 16.63 -0.13
CA GLU A 264 5.70 17.28 0.94
C GLU A 264 6.27 16.29 1.95
N GLU A 265 5.45 15.36 2.41
CA GLU A 265 5.88 14.32 3.34
C GLU A 265 6.96 13.40 2.76
N ILE A 266 6.74 12.93 1.52
CA ILE A 266 7.68 12.04 0.83
C ILE A 266 9.05 12.71 0.70
N GLU A 267 9.08 13.97 0.24
CA GLU A 267 10.33 14.71 0.13
C GLU A 267 11.01 14.91 1.48
N ASN A 268 10.27 15.37 2.49
CA ASN A 268 10.81 15.60 3.83
C ASN A 268 11.43 14.33 4.42
N LYS A 269 10.74 13.18 4.33
CA LYS A 269 11.24 11.90 4.86
C LYS A 269 12.47 11.41 4.09
N LEU A 270 12.44 11.43 2.75
CA LEU A 270 13.54 10.91 1.94
C LEU A 270 14.80 11.79 2.05
N LEU A 271 14.64 13.11 2.02
CA LEU A 271 15.75 14.06 2.18
C LEU A 271 16.37 13.98 3.57
N TYR A 272 15.54 13.86 4.61
CA TYR A 272 16.03 13.63 5.97
C TYR A 272 16.92 12.38 6.03
N GLN A 273 16.49 11.26 5.45
CA GLN A 273 17.28 10.03 5.48
C GLN A 273 18.57 10.12 4.67
N MET A 274 18.60 10.86 3.55
CA MET A 274 19.81 11.06 2.76
C MET A 274 20.84 11.97 3.44
N SER A 275 20.39 12.97 4.20
CA SER A 275 21.23 13.96 4.89
C SER A 275 21.62 13.54 6.31
N ARG A 276 21.09 12.39 6.76
CA ARG A 276 21.27 11.85 8.10
C ARG A 276 22.74 11.57 8.45
N THR A 277 23.26 12.18 9.52
CA THR A 277 24.66 12.02 9.99
C THR A 277 24.82 11.02 11.15
N ASP A 278 23.77 10.79 11.94
CA ASP A 278 23.74 9.90 13.11
C ASP A 278 23.65 8.41 12.76
N GLY A 279 23.69 8.05 11.47
CA GLY A 279 23.60 6.65 11.01
C GLY A 279 24.63 5.72 11.67
N TRP A 280 25.83 6.23 11.94
CA TRP A 280 26.88 5.51 12.67
C TRP A 280 26.51 5.26 14.13
N GLU A 281 25.96 6.25 14.83
CA GLU A 281 25.57 6.14 16.23
C GLU A 281 24.39 5.18 16.42
N VAL A 282 23.42 5.22 15.51
CA VAL A 282 22.26 4.33 15.48
C VAL A 282 22.70 2.89 15.20
N ALA A 283 23.60 2.69 14.24
CA ALA A 283 24.18 1.38 13.98
C ALA A 283 24.93 0.84 15.20
N LYS A 284 25.77 1.68 15.82
CA LYS A 284 26.52 1.36 17.03
C LYS A 284 25.60 0.96 18.19
N GLN A 285 24.54 1.71 18.47
CA GLN A 285 23.53 1.35 19.47
C GLN A 285 22.86 -0.01 19.17
N LYS A 286 22.56 -0.30 17.91
CA LYS A 286 21.94 -1.57 17.49
C LYS A 286 22.87 -2.77 17.71
N TYR A 287 24.18 -2.61 17.50
CA TYR A 287 25.16 -3.67 17.74
C TYR A 287 25.55 -3.83 19.23
N HIS A 288 25.50 -2.75 20.03
CA HIS A 288 25.73 -2.83 21.48
C HIS A 288 24.51 -3.31 22.27
N ARG A 289 23.29 -3.28 21.70
CA ARG A 289 22.10 -3.95 22.25
C ARG A 289 22.06 -5.46 21.90
N LYS A 290 23.19 -6.17 22.06
CA LYS A 290 23.13 -7.60 22.42
C LYS A 290 23.18 -7.65 23.95
N PRO A 291 22.04 -7.74 24.66
CA PRO A 291 22.09 -8.29 25.99
C PRO A 291 22.46 -9.77 25.83
N TYR A 292 23.56 -10.15 26.45
CA TYR A 292 23.65 -11.48 27.04
C TYR A 292 22.39 -11.67 27.87
N LEU A 293 21.52 -12.60 27.48
CA LEU A 293 20.55 -13.37 28.27
C LEU A 293 19.84 -14.36 27.33
#